data_AF-A0A2N3T237-F1
#
_entry.id   AF-A0A2N3T237-F1
#
_cell.length_a   1.000
_cell.length_b   1.000
_cell.length_c   1.000
_cell.angle_alpha   90.00
_cell.angle_beta   90.00
_cell.angle_gamma   90.00
#
_symmetry.space_group_name_H-M   'P 1'
#
loop_
_entity.id
_entity.type
_entity.pdbx_description
1 polymer ?
#
loop_
_entity_poly.entity_id
_entity_poly.type
_entity_poly.pdbx_seq_one_letter_code
_entity_poly.pdbx_strand_id
1 'polypeptide(L)'
;MNLSEFIEFTNSEQYYLNANLSCIHIASETSNIQNLYFDFLLDMDFGLEKPVKQKWRLRANNCEFIYNMTSKFLLPYIQIKLYTTHPLLWSYNSKQIDCQLQGFPKNQDLFLGELYQSYIKVSKNWIQASKDFSAIEYAYKNKGLKNLTIPFQLKTSIETICNNHQIEFTVIKTKDSYPKENKKMQALIFTNDYVSPDNFNMGQPYILAESFTIENLQ
;
A
#
# COMPACT_ATOMS: atom_id res chain seq x y z
N MET A 1 -5.18 -14.45 -21.65
CA MET A 1 -5.16 -14.56 -20.20
C MET A 1 -5.76 -13.30 -19.61
N ASN A 2 -6.77 -13.39 -18.77
CA ASN A 2 -7.30 -12.25 -18.01
C ASN A 2 -6.47 -12.00 -16.75
N LEU A 3 -6.78 -10.95 -15.98
CA LEU A 3 -5.99 -10.59 -14.78
C LEU A 3 -5.97 -11.70 -13.73
N SER A 4 -7.11 -12.34 -13.46
CA SER A 4 -7.21 -13.41 -12.47
C SER A 4 -6.35 -14.60 -12.86
N GLU A 5 -6.40 -15.01 -14.13
CA GLU A 5 -5.56 -16.10 -14.65
C GLU A 5 -4.06 -15.74 -14.59
N PHE A 6 -3.68 -14.47 -14.85
CA PHE A 6 -2.29 -14.02 -14.71
C PHE A 6 -1.83 -14.06 -13.25
N ILE A 7 -2.69 -13.63 -12.32
CA ILE A 7 -2.43 -13.73 -10.88
C ILE A 7 -2.25 -15.20 -10.48
N GLU A 8 -3.18 -16.09 -10.86
CA GLU A 8 -3.08 -17.52 -10.58
C GLU A 8 -1.78 -18.12 -11.12
N PHE A 9 -1.40 -17.75 -12.35
CA PHE A 9 -0.13 -18.18 -12.93
C PHE A 9 1.07 -17.72 -12.09
N THR A 10 1.16 -16.45 -11.71
CA THR A 10 2.28 -15.95 -10.87
C THR A 10 2.34 -16.56 -9.47
N ASN A 11 1.25 -17.16 -8.99
CA ASN A 11 1.19 -17.86 -7.71
C ASN A 11 1.37 -19.39 -7.85
N SER A 12 1.55 -19.90 -9.07
CA SER A 12 1.71 -21.33 -9.34
C SER A 12 3.15 -21.80 -9.10
N GLU A 13 3.30 -23.08 -8.77
CA GLU A 13 4.61 -23.74 -8.68
C GLU A 13 5.37 -23.68 -10.02
N GLN A 14 4.64 -23.79 -11.15
CA GLN A 14 5.24 -23.69 -12.49
C GLN A 14 5.95 -22.36 -12.71
N TYR A 15 5.33 -21.25 -12.30
CA TYR A 15 5.94 -19.93 -12.39
C TYR A 15 7.15 -19.83 -11.46
N TYR A 16 7.00 -20.28 -10.21
CA TYR A 16 8.08 -20.20 -9.22
C TYR A 16 9.36 -20.93 -9.67
N LEU A 17 9.22 -22.07 -10.36
CA LEU A 17 10.36 -22.86 -10.81
C LEU A 17 10.99 -22.33 -12.10
N ASN A 18 10.19 -21.78 -13.01
CA ASN A 18 10.58 -21.62 -14.41
C ASN A 18 10.41 -20.21 -14.95
N ALA A 19 9.98 -19.23 -14.15
CA ALA A 19 9.63 -17.92 -14.68
C ALA A 19 10.10 -16.75 -13.82
N ASN A 20 10.35 -15.63 -14.49
CA ASN A 20 10.65 -14.36 -13.85
C ASN A 20 9.88 -13.22 -14.51
N LEU A 21 9.40 -12.28 -13.69
CA LEU A 21 8.66 -11.11 -14.15
C LEU A 21 9.46 -9.85 -13.86
N SER A 22 9.63 -9.01 -14.88
CA SER A 22 10.34 -7.73 -14.74
C SER A 22 9.54 -6.59 -15.36
N CYS A 23 9.39 -5.48 -14.62
CA CYS A 23 8.78 -4.26 -15.17
C CYS A 23 9.81 -3.53 -16.03
N ILE A 24 9.53 -3.42 -17.32
CA ILE A 24 10.46 -2.84 -18.30
C ILE A 24 10.08 -1.41 -18.69
N HIS A 25 8.82 -1.02 -18.51
CA HIS A 25 8.37 0.33 -18.85
C HIS A 25 7.11 0.71 -18.06
N ILE A 26 7.04 1.98 -17.66
CA ILE A 26 5.88 2.59 -16.98
C ILE A 26 5.55 3.88 -17.72
N ALA A 27 4.31 4.06 -18.12
CA ALA A 27 3.82 5.28 -18.76
C ALA A 27 2.39 5.60 -18.34
N SER A 28 1.95 6.83 -18.60
CA SER A 28 0.55 7.24 -18.46
C SER A 28 -0.12 7.38 -19.82
N GLU A 29 -1.45 7.28 -19.87
CA GLU A 29 -2.22 7.73 -21.02
C GLU A 29 -2.05 9.23 -21.24
N THR A 30 -1.86 9.64 -22.49
CA THR A 30 -1.77 11.06 -22.85
C THR A 30 -3.07 11.82 -22.54
N SER A 31 -4.21 11.14 -22.68
CA SER A 31 -5.55 11.71 -22.43
C SER A 31 -5.95 11.73 -20.96
N ASN A 32 -5.42 10.81 -20.14
CA ASN A 32 -5.71 10.75 -18.71
C ASN A 32 -4.48 10.25 -17.94
N ILE A 33 -3.79 11.16 -17.27
CA ILE A 33 -2.56 10.83 -16.53
C ILE A 33 -2.79 9.85 -15.36
N GLN A 34 -4.03 9.69 -14.90
CA GLN A 34 -4.37 8.72 -13.85
C GLN A 34 -4.48 7.29 -14.40
N ASN A 35 -4.61 7.11 -15.71
CA ASN A 35 -4.52 5.79 -16.31
C ASN A 35 -3.06 5.47 -16.60
N LEU A 36 -2.53 4.48 -15.88
CA LEU A 36 -1.13 4.06 -16.01
C LEU A 36 -1.03 2.69 -16.70
N TYR A 37 0.06 2.53 -17.45
CA TYR A 37 0.46 1.28 -18.09
C TYR A 37 1.80 0.82 -17.56
N PHE A 38 1.88 -0.47 -17.27
CA PHE A 38 3.09 -1.16 -16.84
C PHE A 38 3.34 -2.29 -17.82
N ASP A 39 4.41 -2.17 -18.60
CA ASP A 39 4.85 -3.26 -19.46
C ASP A 39 5.79 -4.17 -18.66
N PHE A 40 5.43 -5.44 -18.62
CA PHE A 40 6.22 -6.49 -18.01
C PHE A 40 6.82 -7.40 -19.07
N LEU A 41 8.04 -7.83 -18.84
CA LEU A 41 8.67 -8.94 -19.54
C LEU A 41 8.57 -10.18 -18.66
N LEU A 42 7.89 -11.20 -19.16
CA LEU A 42 7.83 -12.53 -18.58
C LEU A 42 8.84 -13.41 -19.32
N ASP A 43 9.92 -13.76 -18.64
CA ASP A 43 10.92 -14.70 -19.13
C ASP A 43 10.61 -16.08 -18.53
N MET A 44 10.36 -17.08 -19.37
CA MET A 44 10.13 -18.46 -18.96
C MET A 44 11.22 -19.38 -19.51
N ASP A 45 11.83 -20.16 -18.63
CA ASP A 45 12.88 -21.11 -18.94
C ASP A 45 12.46 -22.51 -18.45
N PHE A 46 12.07 -23.36 -19.40
CA PHE A 46 11.69 -24.76 -19.14
C PHE A 46 12.89 -25.72 -19.28
N GLY A 47 14.12 -25.20 -19.24
CA GLY A 47 15.37 -25.96 -19.19
C GLY A 47 15.88 -26.45 -20.55
N LEU A 48 15.08 -27.24 -21.29
CA LEU A 48 15.52 -27.92 -22.52
C LEU A 48 15.10 -27.21 -23.82
N GLU A 49 14.27 -26.18 -23.72
CA GLU A 49 13.78 -25.40 -24.86
C GLU A 49 14.36 -23.98 -24.85
N LYS A 50 14.25 -23.26 -25.98
CA LYS A 50 14.61 -21.85 -26.00
C LYS A 50 13.72 -21.09 -25.00
N PRO A 51 14.29 -20.21 -24.15
CA PRO A 51 13.51 -19.41 -23.24
C PRO A 51 12.40 -18.66 -23.98
N VAL A 52 11.18 -18.79 -23.48
CA VAL A 52 10.02 -18.10 -24.04
C VAL A 52 9.93 -16.75 -23.36
N LYS A 53 9.96 -15.69 -24.16
CA LYS A 53 9.79 -14.31 -23.70
C LYS A 53 8.43 -13.81 -24.14
N GLN A 54 7.65 -13.30 -23.21
CA GLN A 54 6.35 -12.68 -23.50
C GLN A 54 6.29 -11.29 -22.91
N LYS A 55 5.81 -10.33 -23.69
CA LYS A 55 5.50 -9.01 -23.19
C LYS A 55 4.05 -8.94 -22.74
N TRP A 56 3.83 -8.43 -21.54
CA TRP A 56 2.50 -8.21 -20.97
C TRP A 56 2.33 -6.74 -20.62
N ARG A 57 1.12 -6.22 -20.73
CA ARG A 57 0.77 -4.87 -20.29
C ARG A 57 -0.33 -4.94 -19.26
N LEU A 58 -0.02 -4.46 -18.06
CA LEU A 58 -0.99 -4.17 -17.02
C LEU A 58 -1.44 -2.72 -17.18
N ARG A 59 -2.75 -2.49 -17.15
CA ARG A 59 -3.36 -1.17 -17.10
C ARG A 59 -3.97 -0.98 -15.71
N ALA A 60 -3.63 0.14 -15.07
CA ALA A 60 -4.22 0.58 -13.82
C ALA A 60 -5.09 1.81 -14.12
N ASN A 61 -6.42 1.65 -14.03
CA ASN A 61 -7.36 2.72 -14.35
C ASN A 61 -7.63 3.55 -13.11
N ASN A 62 -7.55 4.88 -13.23
CA ASN A 62 -7.65 5.81 -12.10
C ASN A 62 -6.71 5.40 -10.95
N CYS A 63 -5.42 5.33 -11.28
CA CYS A 63 -4.33 5.05 -10.36
C CYS A 63 -4.10 6.24 -9.43
N GLU A 64 -4.15 5.99 -8.13
CA GLU A 64 -3.90 6.99 -7.08
C GLU A 64 -2.45 6.94 -6.58
N PHE A 65 -1.84 5.76 -6.58
CA PHE A 65 -0.50 5.60 -6.02
C PHE A 65 0.27 4.42 -6.59
N ILE A 66 1.58 4.60 -6.78
CA ILE A 66 2.54 3.54 -7.10
C ILE A 66 3.69 3.57 -6.11
N TYR A 67 4.17 2.39 -5.71
CA TYR A 67 5.32 2.27 -4.82
C TYR A 67 6.30 1.22 -5.36
N ASN A 68 7.59 1.57 -5.38
CA ASN A 68 8.68 0.66 -5.74
C ASN A 68 8.49 -0.16 -7.05
N MET A 69 7.75 0.35 -8.04
CA MET A 69 7.43 -0.41 -9.26
C MET A 69 8.59 -0.55 -10.28
N THR A 70 9.78 -0.04 -9.98
CA THR A 70 10.97 -0.23 -10.82
C THR A 70 11.55 -1.63 -10.66
N SER A 71 12.11 -2.21 -11.73
CA SER A 71 12.67 -3.59 -11.74
C SER A 71 13.62 -3.92 -10.59
N LYS A 72 14.41 -2.98 -10.09
CA LYS A 72 15.33 -3.19 -8.95
C LYS A 72 14.66 -3.59 -7.63
N PHE A 73 13.35 -3.34 -7.49
CA PHE A 73 12.58 -3.70 -6.30
C PHE A 73 11.64 -4.89 -6.55
N LEU A 74 11.57 -5.35 -7.80
CA LEU A 74 10.87 -6.57 -8.16
C LEU A 74 11.81 -7.75 -7.84
N LEU A 75 11.51 -8.45 -6.76
CA LEU A 75 12.26 -9.61 -6.31
C LEU A 75 12.16 -10.77 -7.31
N PRO A 76 13.06 -11.76 -7.28
CA PRO A 76 12.83 -13.01 -7.99
C PRO A 76 11.53 -13.68 -7.54
N TYR A 77 10.89 -14.42 -8.46
CA TYR A 77 9.70 -15.24 -8.19
C TYR A 77 8.52 -14.44 -7.61
N ILE A 78 8.20 -13.32 -8.25
CA ILE A 78 7.11 -12.46 -7.82
C ILE A 78 5.76 -13.16 -7.96
N GLN A 79 5.04 -13.17 -6.85
CA GLN A 79 3.63 -13.49 -6.77
C GLN A 79 2.86 -12.17 -6.79
N ILE A 80 1.87 -12.06 -7.68
CA ILE A 80 0.99 -10.90 -7.71
C ILE A 80 -0.26 -11.24 -6.92
N LYS A 81 -0.72 -10.32 -6.06
CA LYS A 81 -1.96 -10.50 -5.29
C LYS A 81 -2.82 -9.25 -5.35
N LEU A 82 -4.12 -9.45 -5.52
CA LEU A 82 -5.12 -8.38 -5.62
C LEU A 82 -5.96 -8.32 -4.35
N TYR A 83 -6.04 -7.15 -3.74
CA TYR A 83 -6.83 -6.90 -2.54
C TYR A 83 -7.89 -5.84 -2.78
N THR A 84 -9.07 -6.12 -2.24
CA THR A 84 -10.15 -5.13 -2.06
C THR A 84 -10.28 -4.70 -0.59
N THR A 85 -9.65 -5.46 0.32
CA THR A 85 -9.53 -5.17 1.76
C THR A 85 -8.07 -5.34 2.16
N HIS A 86 -7.43 -4.24 2.56
CA HIS A 86 -6.01 -4.21 2.95
C HIS A 86 -5.72 -2.91 3.69
N PRO A 87 -4.74 -2.83 4.63
CA PRO A 87 -4.41 -1.58 5.31
C PRO A 87 -4.10 -0.41 4.36
N LEU A 88 -3.42 -0.65 3.24
CA LEU A 88 -3.17 0.36 2.20
C LEU A 88 -4.45 1.03 1.67
N LEU A 89 -5.59 0.35 1.75
CA LEU A 89 -6.88 0.82 1.25
C LEU A 89 -7.68 1.56 2.31
N TRP A 90 -7.25 1.64 3.56
CA TRP A 90 -8.04 2.27 4.61
C TRP A 90 -8.27 3.77 4.37
N SER A 91 -7.29 4.48 3.79
CA SER A 91 -7.42 5.90 3.41
C SER A 91 -8.35 6.17 2.23
N TYR A 92 -8.86 5.12 1.58
CA TYR A 92 -9.71 5.24 0.38
C TYR A 92 -11.07 4.59 0.57
N ASN A 93 -11.10 3.41 1.20
CA ASN A 93 -12.29 2.54 1.27
C ASN A 93 -12.90 2.46 2.68
N SER A 94 -12.28 3.07 3.69
CA SER A 94 -12.75 3.03 5.08
C SER A 94 -13.19 4.40 5.58
N LYS A 95 -13.69 4.48 6.82
CA LYS A 95 -13.89 5.76 7.48
C LYS A 95 -12.55 6.34 7.94
N GLN A 96 -12.42 7.65 7.82
CA GLN A 96 -11.37 8.43 8.45
C GLN A 96 -11.95 9.17 9.65
N ILE A 97 -11.12 9.39 10.65
CA ILE A 97 -11.44 10.29 11.76
C ILE A 97 -10.50 11.49 11.70
N ASP A 98 -11.09 12.67 11.78
CA ASP A 98 -10.34 13.90 12.04
C ASP A 98 -10.38 14.10 13.55
N CYS A 99 -9.21 14.08 14.16
CA CYS A 99 -9.05 14.20 15.60
C CYS A 99 -8.03 15.27 15.97
N GLN A 100 -8.10 15.64 17.24
CA GLN A 100 -7.27 16.63 17.88
C GLN A 100 -6.57 16.00 19.07
N LEU A 101 -5.27 16.23 19.16
CA LEU A 101 -4.45 15.89 20.31
C LEU A 101 -4.15 17.17 21.07
N GLN A 102 -4.42 17.20 22.36
CA GLN A 102 -4.11 18.34 23.23
C GLN A 102 -3.28 17.90 24.45
N GLY A 103 -2.24 18.66 24.76
CA GLY A 103 -1.30 18.37 25.84
C GLY A 103 0.06 17.90 25.34
N PHE A 104 1.01 17.79 26.27
CA PHE A 104 2.40 17.40 25.99
C PHE A 104 2.73 16.13 26.76
N PRO A 105 3.24 15.07 26.10
CA PRO A 105 3.73 13.91 26.82
C PRO A 105 4.96 14.30 27.63
N LYS A 106 5.05 13.83 28.86
CA LYS A 106 6.24 14.02 29.71
C LYS A 106 7.50 13.40 29.09
N ASN A 107 7.33 12.30 28.37
CA ASN A 107 8.39 11.64 27.60
C ASN A 107 7.95 11.49 26.14
N GLN A 108 8.43 12.40 25.28
CA GLN A 108 8.07 12.44 23.86
C GLN A 108 8.57 11.21 23.10
N ASP A 109 9.79 10.75 23.39
CA ASP A 109 10.38 9.60 22.69
C ASP A 109 9.60 8.33 22.95
N LEU A 110 9.19 8.10 24.20
CA LEU A 110 8.36 6.96 24.57
C LEU A 110 6.98 7.03 23.91
N PHE A 111 6.32 8.20 23.97
CA PHE A 111 5.02 8.40 23.34
C PHE A 111 5.06 8.12 21.82
N LEU A 112 6.05 8.69 21.13
CA LEU A 112 6.26 8.45 19.71
C LEU A 112 6.57 6.98 19.45
N GLY A 113 7.48 6.37 20.20
CA GLY A 113 7.83 4.95 20.06
C GLY A 113 6.61 4.04 20.16
N GLU A 114 5.73 4.26 21.13
CA GLU A 114 4.48 3.51 21.29
C GLU A 114 3.51 3.71 20.11
N LEU A 115 3.38 4.95 19.60
CA LEU A 115 2.59 5.22 18.41
C LEU A 115 3.14 4.49 17.17
N TYR A 116 4.45 4.56 16.91
CA TYR A 116 5.08 3.84 15.80
C TYR A 116 4.83 2.33 15.92
N GLN A 117 5.02 1.76 17.11
CA GLN A 117 4.77 0.34 17.36
C GLN A 117 3.30 -0.05 17.18
N SER A 118 2.37 0.82 17.56
CA SER A 118 0.93 0.62 17.35
C SER A 118 0.58 0.58 15.86
N TYR A 119 1.09 1.50 15.06
CA TYR A 119 0.91 1.50 13.60
C TYR A 119 1.46 0.21 12.98
N ILE A 120 2.66 -0.22 13.37
CA ILE A 120 3.26 -1.46 12.90
C ILE A 120 2.36 -2.65 13.24
N LYS A 121 1.88 -2.76 14.48
CA LYS A 121 1.04 -3.88 14.93
C LYS A 121 -0.31 -3.96 14.22
N VAL A 122 -0.99 -2.81 14.09
CA VAL A 122 -2.36 -2.73 13.55
C VAL A 122 -2.36 -2.81 12.03
N SER A 123 -1.49 -2.03 11.37
CA SER A 123 -1.44 -1.97 9.90
C SER A 123 -0.46 -2.96 9.26
N LYS A 124 0.26 -3.75 10.08
CA LYS A 124 1.36 -4.61 9.60
C LYS A 124 2.43 -3.83 8.84
N ASN A 125 2.76 -2.64 9.35
CA ASN A 125 3.74 -1.71 8.78
C ASN A 125 3.35 -1.13 7.39
N TRP A 126 2.15 -1.41 6.87
CA TRP A 126 1.68 -0.86 5.58
C TRP A 126 1.32 0.62 5.66
N ILE A 127 0.99 1.12 6.86
CA ILE A 127 0.78 2.56 7.12
C ILE A 127 1.85 3.01 8.11
N GLN A 128 2.57 4.07 7.75
CA GLN A 128 3.65 4.62 8.56
C GLN A 128 3.15 5.76 9.44
N ALA A 129 3.39 5.66 10.75
CA ALA A 129 3.02 6.71 11.70
C ALA A 129 3.70 8.05 11.39
N SER A 130 4.87 8.03 10.75
CA SER A 130 5.61 9.23 10.35
C SER A 130 4.79 10.15 9.44
N LYS A 131 3.85 9.62 8.66
CA LYS A 131 2.96 10.44 7.83
C LYS A 131 2.09 11.37 8.70
N ASP A 132 1.52 10.84 9.77
CA ASP A 132 0.55 11.55 10.61
C ASP A 132 1.24 12.32 11.76
N PHE A 133 2.32 11.74 12.29
CA PHE A 133 3.05 12.23 13.46
C PHE A 133 4.36 12.95 13.12
N SER A 134 4.64 13.19 11.83
CA SER A 134 5.75 14.06 11.41
C SER A 134 5.69 15.41 12.11
N ALA A 135 6.88 15.92 12.48
CA ALA A 135 7.09 17.23 13.08
C ALA A 135 6.18 17.51 14.29
N ILE A 136 5.76 16.47 15.03
CA ILE A 136 4.82 16.64 16.13
C ILE A 136 5.36 17.57 17.23
N GLU A 137 6.68 17.56 17.44
CA GLU A 137 7.36 18.48 18.35
C GLU A 137 7.12 19.95 18.00
N TYR A 138 7.06 20.29 16.71
CA TYR A 138 6.80 21.66 16.25
C TYR A 138 5.33 22.04 16.42
N ALA A 139 4.42 21.11 16.11
CA ALA A 139 2.98 21.34 16.31
C ALA A 139 2.67 21.60 17.79
N TYR A 140 3.29 20.83 18.68
CA TYR A 140 3.10 21.01 20.12
C TYR A 140 3.69 22.33 20.63
N LYS A 141 4.85 22.80 20.15
CA LYS A 141 5.40 24.12 20.52
C LYS A 141 4.44 25.28 20.19
N ASN A 142 3.58 25.13 19.18
CA ASN A 142 2.60 26.13 18.77
C ASN A 142 1.21 25.79 19.31
N LYS A 143 0.95 26.14 20.58
CA LYS A 143 -0.35 26.03 21.29
C LYS A 143 -0.68 24.67 21.91
N GLY A 144 0.27 23.72 21.96
CA GLY A 144 0.10 22.44 22.67
C GLY A 144 -0.94 21.51 22.04
N LEU A 145 -1.18 21.67 20.73
CA LEU A 145 -2.34 21.08 20.08
C LEU A 145 -1.99 20.68 18.64
N LYS A 146 -2.43 19.48 18.23
CA LYS A 146 -2.22 18.95 16.88
C LYS A 146 -3.50 18.33 16.33
N ASN A 147 -3.90 18.75 15.14
CA ASN A 147 -4.97 18.09 14.39
C ASN A 147 -4.38 17.05 13.43
N LEU A 148 -5.03 15.91 13.28
CA LEU A 148 -4.64 14.87 12.34
C LEU A 148 -5.85 14.10 11.81
N THR A 149 -5.68 13.52 10.62
CA THR A 149 -6.64 12.60 10.02
C THR A 149 -6.03 11.21 9.99
N ILE A 150 -6.72 10.22 10.57
CA ILE A 150 -6.26 8.84 10.61
C ILE A 150 -7.36 7.86 10.19
N PRO A 151 -6.98 6.69 9.66
CA PRO A 151 -7.87 5.55 9.50
C PRO A 151 -8.60 5.21 10.80
N PHE A 152 -9.91 4.95 10.71
CA PHE A 152 -10.73 4.58 11.87
C PHE A 152 -10.17 3.35 12.61
N GLN A 153 -9.55 2.41 11.90
CA GLN A 153 -8.92 1.20 12.44
C GLN A 153 -7.82 1.49 13.47
N LEU A 154 -7.19 2.66 13.41
CA LEU A 154 -6.12 3.06 14.32
C LEU A 154 -6.62 3.80 15.57
N LYS A 155 -7.92 4.19 15.60
CA LYS A 155 -8.51 5.03 16.65
C LYS A 155 -8.21 4.51 18.05
N THR A 156 -8.64 3.29 18.34
CA THR A 156 -8.60 2.73 19.70
C THR A 156 -7.18 2.65 20.23
N SER A 157 -6.23 2.20 19.40
CA SER A 157 -4.84 2.08 19.83
C SER A 157 -4.20 3.44 20.09
N ILE A 158 -4.46 4.44 19.24
CA ILE A 158 -3.91 5.79 19.40
C ILE A 158 -4.54 6.49 20.62
N GLU A 159 -5.86 6.40 20.79
CA GLU A 159 -6.59 6.94 21.92
C GLU A 159 -6.08 6.38 23.26
N THR A 160 -5.84 5.07 23.32
CA THR A 160 -5.25 4.40 24.49
C THR A 160 -3.87 4.95 24.83
N ILE A 161 -3.00 5.09 23.82
CA ILE A 161 -1.64 5.63 24.02
C ILE A 161 -1.72 7.09 24.47
N CYS A 162 -2.56 7.91 23.85
CA CYS A 162 -2.75 9.31 24.26
C CYS A 162 -3.16 9.40 25.74
N ASN A 163 -4.14 8.60 26.16
CA ASN A 163 -4.59 8.55 27.56
C ASN A 163 -3.47 8.16 28.53
N ASN A 164 -2.65 7.16 28.19
CA ASN A 164 -1.52 6.73 29.02
C ASN A 164 -0.47 7.84 29.22
N HIS A 165 -0.35 8.75 28.24
CA HIS A 165 0.58 9.88 28.26
C HIS A 165 -0.07 11.19 28.68
N GLN A 166 -1.30 11.16 29.20
CA GLN A 166 -2.06 12.35 29.63
C GLN A 166 -2.28 13.36 28.48
N ILE A 167 -2.41 12.86 27.26
CA ILE A 167 -2.77 13.64 26.08
C ILE A 167 -4.25 13.42 25.83
N GLU A 168 -5.00 14.51 25.73
CA GLU A 168 -6.41 14.47 25.38
C GLU A 168 -6.56 14.14 23.89
N PHE A 169 -7.31 13.08 23.59
CA PHE A 169 -7.66 12.66 22.23
C PHE A 169 -9.13 12.96 21.96
N THR A 170 -9.40 13.92 21.07
CA THR A 170 -10.78 14.34 20.77
C THR A 170 -11.10 14.08 19.31
N VAL A 171 -12.13 13.29 19.04
CA VAL A 171 -12.65 13.09 17.67
C VAL A 171 -13.54 14.28 17.31
N ILE A 172 -13.12 15.06 16.31
CA ILE A 172 -13.87 16.21 15.81
C ILE A 172 -14.98 15.74 14.87
N LYS A 173 -14.63 14.84 13.93
CA LYS A 173 -15.58 14.29 12.95
C LYS A 173 -15.11 12.96 12.42
N THR A 174 -16.08 12.12 12.04
CA THR A 174 -15.86 10.90 11.26
C THR A 174 -16.38 11.16 9.85
N LYS A 175 -15.57 10.88 8.84
CA LYS A 175 -15.92 11.06 7.43
C LYS A 175 -15.63 9.79 6.65
N ASP A 176 -16.40 9.55 5.60
CA ASP A 176 -16.02 8.55 4.61
C ASP A 176 -14.80 9.08 3.82
N SER A 177 -13.87 8.18 3.48
CA SER A 177 -12.61 8.56 2.83
C SER A 177 -12.78 9.19 1.44
N TYR A 178 -13.83 8.82 0.69
CA TYR A 178 -14.12 9.32 -0.66
C TYR A 178 -15.58 9.79 -0.76
N PRO A 179 -15.86 10.92 -1.42
CA PRO A 179 -17.23 11.29 -1.77
C PRO A 179 -17.79 10.27 -2.77
N LYS A 180 -18.94 9.72 -2.41
CA LYS A 180 -19.75 8.71 -3.11
C LYS A 180 -19.77 8.84 -4.65
N GLU A 181 -19.04 7.95 -5.33
CA GLU A 181 -19.43 7.34 -6.61
C GLU A 181 -18.86 5.91 -6.70
N ASN A 182 -19.43 4.94 -5.97
CA ASN A 182 -19.34 3.47 -6.14
C ASN A 182 -18.00 2.75 -6.43
N LYS A 183 -16.86 3.43 -6.55
CA LYS A 183 -15.61 2.82 -6.96
C LYS A 183 -14.70 2.67 -5.75
N LYS A 184 -14.48 1.43 -5.38
CA LYS A 184 -13.56 1.06 -4.30
C LYS A 184 -12.18 0.87 -4.88
N MET A 185 -11.20 1.51 -4.26
CA MET A 185 -9.80 1.30 -4.62
C MET A 185 -9.40 -0.15 -4.37
N GLN A 186 -8.52 -0.65 -5.22
CA GLN A 186 -7.93 -1.97 -5.14
C GLN A 186 -6.41 -1.82 -4.98
N ALA A 187 -5.79 -2.77 -4.29
CA ALA A 187 -4.34 -2.83 -4.14
C ALA A 187 -3.81 -4.06 -4.88
N LEU A 188 -2.93 -3.84 -5.85
CA LEU A 188 -2.17 -4.91 -6.50
C LEU A 188 -0.77 -4.92 -5.90
N ILE A 189 -0.44 -5.97 -5.17
CA ILE A 189 0.83 -6.11 -4.43
C ILE A 189 1.69 -7.16 -5.11
N PHE A 190 2.98 -6.85 -5.30
CA PHE A 190 3.99 -7.72 -5.86
C PHE A 190 4.84 -8.25 -4.71
N THR A 191 4.61 -9.51 -4.34
CA THR A 191 5.15 -10.14 -3.13
C THR A 191 5.94 -11.39 -3.49
N ASN A 192 6.56 -11.99 -2.48
CA ASN A 192 7.11 -13.33 -2.53
C ASN A 192 6.98 -13.88 -1.11
N ASP A 193 6.12 -14.87 -0.91
CA ASP A 193 5.75 -15.37 0.42
C ASP A 193 6.93 -15.90 1.23
N TYR A 194 8.05 -16.26 0.59
CA TYR A 194 9.25 -16.77 1.26
C TYR A 194 10.18 -15.68 1.78
N VAL A 195 10.23 -14.50 1.15
CA VAL A 195 11.23 -13.46 1.45
C VAL A 195 10.63 -12.09 1.73
N SER A 196 9.42 -11.81 1.26
CA SER A 196 8.76 -10.51 1.37
C SER A 196 7.23 -10.67 1.34
N PRO A 197 6.64 -11.37 2.33
CA PRO A 197 5.22 -11.73 2.34
C PRO A 197 4.30 -10.49 2.44
N ASP A 198 3.09 -10.60 1.93
CA ASP A 198 2.08 -9.53 1.94
C ASP A 198 1.51 -9.19 3.34
N ASN A 199 1.69 -10.07 4.32
CA ASN A 199 1.14 -9.92 5.66
C ASN A 199 1.95 -8.95 6.55
N PHE A 200 3.07 -8.43 6.04
CA PHE A 200 3.89 -7.40 6.67
C PHE A 200 4.65 -6.58 5.62
N ASN A 201 4.59 -5.26 5.71
CA ASN A 201 5.29 -4.39 4.77
C ASN A 201 6.80 -4.41 5.02
N MET A 202 7.53 -4.92 4.04
CA MET A 202 9.00 -4.90 3.94
C MET A 202 9.48 -4.04 2.77
N GLY A 203 8.59 -3.24 2.18
CA GLY A 203 8.88 -2.39 1.02
C GLY A 203 8.49 -3.01 -0.32
N GLN A 204 7.57 -3.98 -0.32
CA GLN A 204 7.03 -4.64 -1.52
C GLN A 204 6.51 -3.60 -2.52
N PRO A 205 6.73 -3.80 -3.83
CA PRO A 205 6.08 -2.97 -4.83
C PRO A 205 4.56 -3.16 -4.80
N TYR A 206 3.83 -2.06 -5.01
CA TYR A 206 2.37 -2.12 -5.12
C TYR A 206 1.80 -0.96 -5.94
N ILE A 207 0.58 -1.16 -6.43
CA ILE A 207 -0.22 -0.16 -7.15
C ILE A 207 -1.59 -0.04 -6.47
N LEU A 208 -2.06 1.19 -6.27
CA LEU A 208 -3.42 1.50 -5.82
C LEU A 208 -4.19 2.13 -6.98
N ALA A 209 -5.24 1.47 -7.46
CA ALA A 209 -6.10 1.95 -8.54
C ALA A 209 -7.55 1.50 -8.37
N GLU A 210 -8.50 2.10 -9.10
CA GLU A 210 -9.91 1.66 -9.05
C GLU A 210 -10.11 0.29 -9.70
N SER A 211 -9.35 -0.02 -10.76
CA SER A 211 -9.40 -1.31 -11.45
C SER A 211 -8.13 -1.60 -12.21
N PHE A 212 -7.94 -2.88 -12.52
CA PHE A 212 -6.80 -3.39 -13.25
C PHE A 212 -7.24 -4.26 -14.43
N THR A 213 -6.55 -4.15 -15.56
CA THR A 213 -6.68 -5.08 -16.68
C THR A 213 -5.29 -5.49 -17.17
N ILE A 214 -5.20 -6.65 -17.82
CA ILE A 214 -3.94 -7.13 -18.37
C ILE A 214 -4.15 -7.68 -19.78
N GLU A 215 -3.17 -7.45 -20.65
CA GLU A 215 -3.15 -7.97 -22.02
C GLU A 215 -1.76 -8.47 -22.41
N ASN A 216 -1.70 -9.47 -23.27
CA ASN A 216 -0.45 -9.94 -23.87
C ASN A 216 -0.15 -9.11 -25.11
N LEU A 217 1.08 -8.61 -25.23
CA LEU A 217 1.56 -7.75 -26.31
C LEU A 217 2.43 -8.48 -27.35
N GLN A 218 2.61 -9.81 -27.22
CA GLN A 218 3.54 -10.72 -27.91
C GLN A 218 4.77 -11.08 -27.09
#